data_AF-A0A7C2WVU6-F1
#
_entry.id   AF-A0A7C2WVU6-F1
#
_cell.length_a   1.000
_cell.length_b   1.000
_cell.length_c   1.000
_cell.angle_alpha   90.00
_cell.angle_beta   90.00
_cell.angle_gamma   90.00
#
_symmetry.space_group_name_H-M   'P 1'
#
loop_
_entity.id
_entity.type
_entity.pdbx_description
1 polymer ?
#
loop_
_entity_poly.entity_id
_entity_poly.type
_entity_poly.pdbx_seq_one_letter_code
_entity_poly.pdbx_strand_id
1 'polypeptide(L)'
;MTRPISVDLFTPTHRISGQIIPGTQGLFSYLNLPTESYIELEEGEISPLHQITQPPETFFQLWLVKSEVVAVLVETRGGLGPSSTVRAGYTRPFPHWVRIIASGYEIRGSLQSGARFDFASLMFEGNSNFVPLYDAKLSAILFPRVQAEAPAMVFNRTMVHAINLLPGDEAPES
;
A
#
# COMPACT_ATOMS: atom_id res chain seq x y z
N MET A 1 -17.41 17.44 4.16
CA MET A 1 -16.45 16.98 5.18
C MET A 1 -15.80 15.71 4.66
N THR A 2 -14.49 15.66 4.62
CA THR A 2 -13.72 14.47 4.25
C THR A 2 -13.73 13.48 5.40
N ARG A 3 -14.07 12.22 5.11
CA ARG A 3 -14.19 11.18 6.13
C ARG A 3 -12.78 10.66 6.46
N PRO A 4 -12.42 10.53 7.75
CA PRO A 4 -11.20 9.84 8.13
C PRO A 4 -11.18 8.41 7.61
N ILE A 5 -10.00 7.95 7.20
CA ILE A 5 -9.76 6.61 6.69
C ILE A 5 -8.77 5.93 7.63
N SER A 6 -9.21 4.85 8.27
CA SER A 6 -8.33 3.97 9.04
C SER A 6 -7.35 3.28 8.10
N VAL A 7 -6.08 3.34 8.45
CA VAL A 7 -5.00 2.72 7.67
C VAL A 7 -4.06 1.95 8.58
N ASP A 8 -3.44 0.92 8.00
CA ASP A 8 -2.24 0.29 8.53
C ASP A 8 -1.07 0.62 7.60
N LEU A 9 0.00 1.20 8.15
CA LEU A 9 1.23 1.56 7.47
C LEU A 9 2.36 0.66 7.91
N PHE A 10 3.19 0.29 6.95
CA PHE A 10 4.40 -0.49 7.17
C PHE A 10 5.62 0.31 6.72
N THR A 11 6.56 0.49 7.63
CA THR A 11 7.92 0.95 7.34
C THR A 11 8.87 -0.23 7.46
N PRO A 12 10.16 -0.12 7.10
CA PRO A 12 11.11 -1.23 7.30
C PRO A 12 11.21 -1.74 8.73
N THR A 13 10.79 -0.94 9.73
CA THR A 13 11.04 -1.22 11.15
C THR A 13 9.79 -1.18 12.03
N HIS A 14 8.69 -0.59 11.57
CA HIS A 14 7.47 -0.41 12.37
C HIS A 14 6.20 -0.74 11.59
N ARG A 15 5.19 -1.20 12.33
CA ARG A 15 3.78 -1.14 11.92
C ARG A 15 3.14 0.03 12.65
N ILE A 16 2.38 0.83 11.91
CA ILE A 16 1.73 2.03 12.41
C ILE A 16 0.27 1.99 11.96
N SER A 17 -0.68 2.05 12.89
CA SER A 17 -2.10 2.16 12.59
C SER A 17 -2.60 3.55 13.00
N GLY A 18 -3.65 4.03 12.36
CA GLY A 18 -4.29 5.29 12.72
C GLY A 18 -5.21 5.80 11.63
N GLN A 19 -5.59 7.08 11.71
CA GLN A 19 -6.50 7.70 10.76
C GLN A 19 -5.80 8.75 9.91
N ILE A 20 -6.08 8.72 8.61
CA ILE A 20 -5.69 9.78 7.67
C ILE A 20 -6.96 10.52 7.27
N ILE A 21 -6.89 11.84 7.13
CA ILE A 21 -7.95 12.65 6.52
C ILE A 21 -7.53 13.00 5.09
N PRO A 22 -7.74 12.09 4.11
CA PRO A 22 -7.41 12.39 2.74
C PRO A 22 -8.40 13.44 2.24
N GLY A 23 -7.90 14.50 1.62
CA GLY A 23 -8.73 15.54 1.02
C GLY A 23 -9.76 14.99 0.01
N THR A 24 -10.47 15.89 -0.67
CA THR A 24 -11.59 15.52 -1.58
C THR A 24 -11.21 14.56 -2.71
N GLN A 25 -9.92 14.42 -3.01
CA GLN A 25 -9.38 13.55 -4.07
C GLN A 25 -9.13 12.10 -3.61
N GLY A 26 -9.31 11.79 -2.33
CA GLY A 26 -9.12 10.45 -1.77
C GLY A 26 -7.66 10.11 -1.43
N LEU A 27 -7.48 8.97 -0.76
CA LEU A 27 -6.19 8.57 -0.16
C LEU A 27 -5.11 8.37 -1.22
N PHE A 28 -5.43 7.73 -2.34
CA PHE A 28 -4.45 7.49 -3.41
C PHE A 28 -3.84 8.79 -3.96
N SER A 29 -4.68 9.81 -4.17
CA SER A 29 -4.23 11.13 -4.62
C SER A 29 -3.42 11.84 -3.54
N TYR A 30 -3.84 11.74 -2.27
CA TYR A 30 -3.13 12.33 -1.12
C TYR A 30 -1.71 11.75 -0.99
N LEU A 31 -1.56 10.42 -1.07
CA LEU A 31 -0.27 9.75 -1.00
C LEU A 31 0.64 10.13 -2.18
N ASN A 32 0.07 10.34 -3.36
CA ASN A 32 0.82 10.72 -4.57
C ASN A 32 0.89 12.22 -4.82
N LEU A 33 0.49 13.07 -3.87
CA LEU A 33 0.58 14.52 -4.03
C LEU A 33 2.07 14.94 -4.05
N PRO A 34 2.58 15.53 -5.15
CA PRO A 34 4.02 15.81 -5.30
C PRO A 34 4.50 16.98 -4.44
N THR A 35 3.58 17.83 -3.98
CA THR A 35 3.88 18.98 -3.12
C THR A 35 4.02 18.62 -1.65
N GLU A 36 3.70 17.38 -1.26
CA GLU A 36 3.75 16.92 0.12
C GLU A 36 4.54 15.61 0.22
N SER A 37 5.63 15.63 0.98
CA SER A 37 6.52 14.47 1.17
C SER A 37 6.29 13.73 2.49
N TYR A 38 5.21 14.04 3.19
CA TYR A 38 4.85 13.41 4.46
C TYR A 38 3.39 12.92 4.46
N ILE A 39 3.08 12.03 5.39
CA ILE A 39 1.75 11.53 5.72
C ILE A 39 1.48 11.94 7.15
N GLU A 40 0.31 12.49 7.40
CA GLU A 40 -0.16 12.81 8.75
C GLU A 40 -1.18 11.78 9.21
N LEU A 41 -0.98 11.28 10.44
CA LEU A 41 -1.87 10.34 11.11
C LEU A 41 -2.38 10.95 12.42
N GLU A 42 -3.65 10.69 12.69
CA GLU A 42 -4.33 11.03 13.93
C GLU A 42 -4.75 9.76 14.67
N GLU A 43 -4.78 9.83 16.01
CA GLU A 43 -5.33 8.81 16.92
C GLU A 43 -4.93 7.37 16.55
N GLY A 44 -3.65 7.05 16.76
CA GLY A 44 -3.08 5.82 16.26
C GLY A 44 -2.16 5.09 17.24
N GLU A 45 -1.58 4.01 16.73
CA GLU A 45 -0.68 3.13 17.46
C GLU A 45 0.57 2.84 16.63
N ILE A 46 1.72 2.73 17.29
CA ILE A 46 2.99 2.38 16.68
C ILE A 46 3.62 1.21 17.42
N SER A 47 4.14 0.25 16.64
CA SER A 47 4.84 -0.92 17.18
C SER A 47 6.06 -1.27 16.33
N PRO A 48 7.23 -1.51 16.94
CA PRO A 48 8.35 -2.10 16.23
C PRO A 48 8.01 -3.52 15.75
N LEU A 49 8.41 -3.87 14.52
CA LEU A 49 8.08 -5.18 13.93
C LEU A 49 8.60 -6.36 14.77
N HIS A 50 9.75 -6.18 15.43
CA HIS A 50 10.36 -7.20 16.27
C HIS A 50 9.65 -7.40 17.63
N GLN A 51 8.73 -6.50 18.00
CA GLN A 51 7.98 -6.52 19.26
C GLN A 51 6.47 -6.53 19.05
N ILE A 52 5.99 -7.00 17.90
CA ILE A 52 4.56 -6.96 17.52
C ILE A 52 3.60 -7.63 18.53
N THR A 53 4.12 -8.46 19.43
CA THR A 53 3.32 -9.13 20.48
C THR A 53 3.17 -8.29 21.75
N GLN A 54 3.88 -7.18 21.87
CA GLN A 54 3.76 -6.25 22.98
C GLN A 54 2.64 -5.24 22.71
N PRO A 55 2.01 -4.67 23.74
CA PRO A 55 1.08 -3.57 23.57
C PRO A 55 1.75 -2.44 22.79
N PRO A 56 1.12 -1.91 21.73
CA PRO A 56 1.69 -0.84 20.95
C PRO A 56 1.66 0.48 21.75
N GLU A 57 2.54 1.41 21.36
CA GLU A 57 2.53 2.77 21.89
C GLU A 57 1.48 3.59 21.16
N THR A 58 0.66 4.35 21.88
CA THR A 58 -0.38 5.20 21.29
C THR A 58 0.16 6.60 21.03
N PHE A 59 -0.36 7.26 20.00
CA PHE A 59 -0.08 8.66 19.70
C PHE A 59 -1.35 9.42 19.33
N PHE A 60 -1.36 10.72 19.63
CA PHE A 60 -2.43 11.61 19.18
C PHE A 60 -2.23 12.06 17.74
N GLN A 61 -0.98 12.39 17.37
CA GLN A 61 -0.62 12.85 16.03
C GLN A 61 0.80 12.37 15.68
N LEU A 62 0.98 11.92 14.44
CA LEU A 62 2.27 11.42 13.93
C LEU A 62 2.46 11.86 12.48
N TRP A 63 3.69 12.25 12.13
CA TRP A 63 4.08 12.50 10.75
C TRP A 63 5.09 11.46 10.27
N LEU A 64 4.84 10.90 9.09
CA LEU A 64 5.72 9.94 8.43
C LEU A 64 6.24 10.50 7.12
N VAL A 65 7.53 10.30 6.83
CA VAL A 65 8.09 10.64 5.53
C VAL A 65 7.65 9.59 4.51
N LYS A 66 7.07 10.01 3.39
CA LYS A 66 6.55 9.09 2.35
C LYS A 66 7.60 8.12 1.80
N SER A 67 8.88 8.54 1.75
CA SER A 67 9.99 7.68 1.30
C SER A 67 10.28 6.50 2.22
N GLU A 68 9.86 6.56 3.49
CA GLU A 68 10.08 5.50 4.49
C GLU A 68 8.89 4.55 4.61
N VAL A 69 7.82 4.79 3.85
CA VAL A 69 6.61 3.98 3.86
C VAL A 69 6.72 2.94 2.76
N VAL A 70 6.71 1.66 3.15
CA VAL A 70 6.71 0.52 2.23
C VAL A 70 5.32 0.28 1.67
N ALA A 71 4.31 0.27 2.54
CA ALA A 71 2.93 0.02 2.16
C ALA A 71 1.92 0.72 3.08
N VAL A 72 0.75 1.01 2.52
CA VAL A 72 -0.44 1.51 3.23
C VAL A 72 -1.60 0.58 2.88
N LEU A 73 -2.26 0.03 3.90
CA LEU A 73 -3.37 -0.90 3.78
C LEU A 73 -4.67 -0.19 4.19
N VAL A 74 -5.75 -0.50 3.48
CA VAL A 74 -7.11 -0.02 3.80
C VAL A 74 -8.10 -1.18 3.84
N GLU A 75 -9.07 -1.09 4.75
CA GLU A 75 -10.05 -2.16 4.98
C GLU A 75 -10.99 -2.40 3.79
N THR A 76 -11.17 -1.40 2.91
CA THR A 76 -12.08 -1.51 1.77
C THR A 76 -11.40 -1.01 0.50
N ARG A 77 -11.75 -1.61 -0.64
CA ARG A 77 -11.26 -1.14 -1.96
C ARG A 77 -11.60 0.32 -2.23
N GLY A 78 -12.77 0.79 -1.75
CA GLY A 78 -13.18 2.19 -1.86
C GLY A 78 -12.36 3.15 -0.98
N GLY A 79 -11.63 2.64 0.01
CA GLY A 79 -10.80 3.43 0.92
C GLY A 79 -9.63 4.16 0.22
N LEU A 80 -9.17 3.67 -0.94
CA LEU A 80 -8.16 4.39 -1.72
C LEU A 80 -8.73 5.64 -2.43
N GLY A 81 -10.05 5.77 -2.51
CA GLY A 81 -10.74 6.89 -3.15
C GLY A 81 -10.99 6.72 -4.65
N PRO A 82 -11.69 7.67 -5.28
CA PRO A 82 -12.19 7.54 -6.66
C PRO A 82 -11.08 7.53 -7.72
N SER A 83 -9.87 7.99 -7.37
CA SER A 83 -8.72 8.09 -8.27
C SER A 83 -7.86 6.82 -8.34
N SER A 84 -8.04 5.86 -7.42
CA SER A 84 -7.27 4.60 -7.45
C SER A 84 -7.71 3.66 -8.56
N THR A 85 -8.94 3.84 -9.05
CA THR A 85 -9.46 3.09 -10.19
C THR A 85 -8.87 3.67 -11.46
N VAL A 86 -7.87 2.97 -12.00
CA VAL A 86 -7.23 3.13 -13.30
C VAL A 86 -8.15 3.86 -14.30
N ARG A 87 -7.86 5.15 -14.58
CA ARG A 87 -8.43 5.89 -15.72
C ARG A 87 -7.74 5.52 -17.02
N ALA A 88 -7.68 4.24 -17.37
CA ALA A 88 -7.11 3.79 -18.66
C ALA A 88 -8.22 3.50 -19.67
N GLY A 89 -8.93 4.54 -20.13
CA GLY A 89 -9.87 4.44 -21.26
C GLY A 89 -11.00 3.40 -21.10
N TYR A 90 -11.69 3.10 -22.21
CA TYR A 90 -12.82 2.16 -22.27
C TYR A 90 -12.44 0.69 -22.00
N THR A 91 -11.18 0.40 -21.67
CA THR A 91 -10.68 -0.96 -21.48
C THR A 91 -10.74 -1.32 -19.99
N ARG A 92 -11.44 -2.42 -19.67
CA ARG A 92 -11.47 -2.93 -18.29
C ARG A 92 -10.05 -3.29 -17.86
N PRO A 93 -9.62 -2.91 -16.63
CA PRO A 93 -8.30 -3.28 -16.13
C PRO A 93 -8.16 -4.81 -16.07
N PHE A 94 -7.02 -5.33 -16.53
CA PHE A 94 -6.68 -6.74 -16.47
C PHE A 94 -5.88 -7.02 -15.17
N PRO A 95 -6.28 -8.03 -14.37
CA PRO A 95 -5.59 -8.38 -13.15
C PRO A 95 -4.30 -9.18 -13.47
N HIS A 96 -3.17 -8.72 -12.95
CA HIS A 96 -1.89 -9.43 -12.95
C HIS A 96 -1.54 -9.79 -11.52
N TRP A 97 -1.55 -11.09 -11.21
CA TRP A 97 -1.10 -11.57 -9.90
C TRP A 97 0.41 -11.45 -9.81
N VAL A 98 0.88 -10.80 -8.76
CA VAL A 98 2.30 -10.51 -8.56
C VAL A 98 2.75 -10.85 -7.15
N ARG A 99 4.05 -11.14 -7.06
CA ARG A 99 4.83 -11.06 -5.84
C ARG A 99 5.84 -9.94 -5.97
N ILE A 100 5.90 -9.07 -4.98
CA ILE A 100 6.76 -7.89 -4.92
C ILE A 100 7.68 -8.07 -3.72
N ILE A 101 8.97 -7.85 -3.92
CA ILE A 101 9.97 -7.78 -2.85
C ILE A 101 10.29 -6.30 -2.65
N ALA A 102 10.03 -5.77 -1.45
CA ALA A 102 10.23 -4.35 -1.15
C ALA A 102 10.72 -4.16 0.29
N SER A 103 11.89 -3.53 0.47
CA SER A 103 12.43 -3.07 1.76
C SER A 103 12.12 -3.94 2.99
N GLY A 104 12.42 -5.23 2.92
CA GLY A 104 12.24 -6.18 4.03
C GLY A 104 10.90 -6.92 4.05
N TYR A 105 10.06 -6.73 3.03
CA TYR A 105 8.75 -7.35 2.88
C TYR A 105 8.63 -8.17 1.60
N GLU A 106 7.85 -9.25 1.68
CA GLU A 106 7.24 -9.90 0.52
C GLU A 106 5.76 -9.50 0.51
N ILE A 107 5.32 -8.90 -0.60
CA ILE A 107 3.95 -8.46 -0.84
C ILE A 107 3.39 -9.28 -2.01
N ARG A 108 2.16 -9.77 -1.89
CA ARG A 108 1.45 -10.48 -2.96
C ARG A 108 0.10 -9.82 -3.21
N GLY A 109 -0.38 -9.85 -4.44
CA GLY A 109 -1.72 -9.35 -4.77
C GLY A 109 -1.92 -9.16 -6.27
N SER A 110 -3.02 -8.49 -6.63
CA SER A 110 -3.43 -8.23 -8.00
C SER A 110 -3.16 -6.79 -8.40
N LEU A 111 -2.28 -6.60 -9.39
CA LEU A 111 -2.09 -5.32 -10.08
C LEU A 111 -3.09 -5.19 -11.21
N GLN A 112 -3.75 -4.03 -11.28
CA GLN A 112 -4.70 -3.73 -12.36
C GLN A 112 -4.02 -2.86 -13.42
N SER A 113 -3.77 -3.41 -14.60
CA SER A 113 -3.15 -2.69 -15.72
C SER A 113 -3.73 -3.08 -17.08
N GLY A 114 -3.08 -2.69 -18.18
CA GLY A 114 -3.42 -3.20 -19.51
C GLY A 114 -3.28 -4.73 -19.62
N ALA A 115 -3.79 -5.30 -20.71
CA ALA A 115 -3.82 -6.76 -20.93
C ALA A 115 -2.45 -7.43 -20.86
N ARG A 116 -1.39 -6.72 -21.27
CA ARG A 116 0.00 -7.15 -21.11
C ARG A 116 0.61 -6.43 -19.92
N PHE A 117 1.29 -7.17 -19.05
CA PHE A 117 2.09 -6.58 -17.98
C PHE A 117 3.29 -5.85 -18.57
N ASP A 118 3.45 -4.58 -18.19
CA ASP A 118 4.61 -3.75 -18.54
C ASP A 118 5.31 -3.29 -17.26
N PHE A 119 6.44 -3.94 -16.96
CA PHE A 119 7.26 -3.62 -15.80
C PHE A 119 7.88 -2.22 -15.90
N ALA A 120 8.31 -1.81 -17.10
CA ALA A 120 9.00 -0.53 -17.27
C ALA A 120 8.03 0.62 -17.00
N SER A 121 6.81 0.54 -17.54
CA SER A 121 5.76 1.52 -17.26
C SER A 121 5.37 1.58 -15.79
N LEU A 122 5.23 0.43 -15.13
CA LEU A 122 4.87 0.37 -13.70
C LEU A 122 5.94 1.04 -12.81
N MET A 123 7.21 0.76 -13.08
CA MET A 123 8.32 1.15 -12.21
C MET A 123 8.89 2.53 -12.49
N PHE A 124 8.94 2.93 -13.76
CA PHE A 124 9.72 4.09 -14.18
C PHE A 124 8.90 5.20 -14.85
N GLU A 125 7.67 4.91 -15.26
CA GLU A 125 6.80 5.91 -15.91
C GLU A 125 5.75 6.48 -14.96
N GLY A 126 5.27 7.68 -15.23
CA GLY A 126 4.25 8.35 -14.41
C GLY A 126 4.81 8.96 -13.12
N ASN A 127 3.94 9.72 -12.43
CA ASN A 127 4.32 10.56 -11.29
C ASN A 127 3.93 9.97 -9.92
N SER A 128 3.35 8.77 -9.91
CA SER A 128 2.85 8.12 -8.69
C SER A 128 3.92 7.23 -8.06
N ASN A 129 4.37 7.57 -6.85
CA ASN A 129 5.27 6.70 -6.08
C ASN A 129 4.52 5.56 -5.39
N PHE A 130 3.29 5.80 -4.97
CA PHE A 130 2.42 4.79 -4.41
C PHE A 130 1.56 4.17 -5.52
N VAL A 131 1.60 2.85 -5.62
CA VAL A 131 0.92 2.07 -6.66
C VAL A 131 -0.12 1.16 -5.99
N PRO A 132 -1.36 1.11 -6.48
CA PRO A 132 -2.41 0.30 -5.87
C PRO A 132 -2.21 -1.19 -6.18
N LEU A 133 -2.51 -2.02 -5.19
CA LEU A 133 -2.51 -3.47 -5.24
C LEU A 133 -3.78 -3.96 -4.54
N TYR A 134 -4.49 -4.90 -5.16
CA TYR A 134 -5.75 -5.43 -4.65
C TYR A 134 -5.59 -6.85 -4.16
N ASP A 135 -6.48 -7.27 -3.24
CA ASP A 135 -6.45 -8.61 -2.63
C ASP A 135 -5.05 -8.94 -2.11
N ALA A 136 -4.50 -7.98 -1.37
CA ALA A 136 -3.09 -7.91 -1.09
C ALA A 136 -2.75 -8.56 0.25
N LYS A 137 -1.64 -9.30 0.28
CA LYS A 137 -1.03 -9.86 1.48
C LYS A 137 0.39 -9.32 1.61
N LEU A 138 0.76 -8.90 2.80
CA LEU A 138 2.09 -8.42 3.14
C LEU A 138 2.67 -9.27 4.27
N SER A 139 3.94 -9.62 4.16
CA SER A 139 4.68 -10.36 5.18
C SER A 139 6.07 -9.77 5.35
N ALA A 140 6.49 -9.52 6.59
CA ALA A 140 7.85 -9.08 6.87
C ALA A 140 8.80 -10.27 6.84
N ILE A 141 9.83 -10.22 5.99
CA ILE A 141 10.76 -11.34 5.74
C ILE A 141 11.52 -11.72 7.02
N LEU A 142 11.97 -10.73 7.79
CA LEU A 142 12.73 -10.95 9.03
C LEU A 142 11.85 -11.15 10.26
N PHE A 143 10.55 -10.85 10.17
CA PHE A 143 9.60 -10.94 11.28
C PHE A 143 8.37 -11.73 10.83
N PRO A 144 8.44 -13.06 10.69
CA PRO A 144 7.37 -13.86 10.07
C PRO A 144 5.99 -13.81 10.75
N ARG A 145 5.96 -13.35 12.01
CA ARG A 145 4.72 -13.09 12.76
C ARG A 145 4.00 -11.83 12.31
N VAL A 146 4.69 -10.93 11.62
CA VAL A 146 4.12 -9.73 11.01
C VAL A 146 3.59 -10.10 9.64
N GLN A 147 2.27 -10.26 9.59
CA GLN A 147 1.52 -10.47 8.36
C GLN A 147 0.29 -9.57 8.39
N ALA A 148 -0.10 -9.08 7.23
CA ALA A 148 -1.32 -8.30 7.06
C ALA A 148 -1.95 -8.60 5.70
N GLU A 149 -3.27 -8.52 5.66
CA GLU A 149 -4.06 -8.73 4.44
C GLU A 149 -5.04 -7.58 4.32
N ALA A 150 -5.24 -7.09 3.10
CA ALA A 150 -6.15 -6.00 2.83
C ALA A 150 -6.79 -6.13 1.44
N PRO A 151 -8.10 -5.83 1.30
CA PRO A 151 -8.74 -5.78 -0.01
C PRO A 151 -8.11 -4.76 -0.96
N ALA A 152 -7.53 -3.69 -0.41
CA ALA A 152 -6.70 -2.75 -1.13
C ALA A 152 -5.51 -2.29 -0.30
N MET A 153 -4.38 -2.18 -0.98
CA MET A 153 -3.10 -1.72 -0.47
C MET A 153 -2.52 -0.77 -1.50
N VAL A 154 -1.68 0.17 -1.08
CA VAL A 154 -0.70 0.79 -1.97
C VAL A 154 0.69 0.45 -1.48
N PHE A 155 1.60 0.15 -2.39
CA PHE A 155 3.02 -0.03 -2.09
C PHE A 155 3.82 1.11 -2.70
N ASN A 156 4.93 1.46 -2.06
CA ASN A 156 5.85 2.45 -2.59
C ASN A 156 6.80 1.82 -3.60
N ARG A 157 6.65 2.18 -4.87
CA ARG A 157 7.46 1.63 -5.96
C ARG A 157 8.95 1.99 -5.82
N THR A 158 9.30 3.07 -5.13
CA THR A 158 10.72 3.45 -4.95
C THR A 158 11.45 2.51 -3.99
N MET A 159 10.71 1.70 -3.24
CA MET A 159 11.22 0.71 -2.30
C MET A 159 11.21 -0.72 -2.86
N VAL A 160 10.76 -0.90 -4.12
CA VAL A 160 10.69 -2.21 -4.77
C VAL A 160 12.07 -2.64 -5.26
N HIS A 161 12.45 -3.85 -4.90
CA HIS A 161 13.67 -4.51 -5.37
C HIS A 161 13.39 -5.40 -6.58
N ALA A 162 12.25 -6.10 -6.58
CA ALA A 162 11.87 -7.02 -7.65
C ALA A 162 10.35 -7.24 -7.69
N ILE A 163 9.85 -7.58 -8.88
CA ILE A 163 8.48 -8.03 -9.11
C ILE A 163 8.53 -9.34 -9.90
N ASN A 164 7.79 -10.33 -9.43
CA ASN A 164 7.58 -11.61 -10.11
C ASN A 164 6.10 -11.74 -10.49
N LEU A 165 5.81 -12.12 -11.73
CA LEU A 165 4.47 -12.49 -12.16
C LEU A 165 4.15 -13.90 -11.64
N LEU A 166 3.00 -14.05 -11.03
CA LEU A 166 2.51 -15.34 -10.57
C LEU A 166 1.63 -15.98 -11.66
N PRO A 167 1.65 -17.31 -11.79
CA PRO A 167 0.72 -18.02 -12.66
C PRO A 167 -0.73 -17.69 -12.27
N GLY A 168 -1.65 -17.68 -13.25
CA GLY A 168 -3.06 -17.33 -13.03
C GLY A 168 -3.82 -18.20 -12.01
N ASP A 169 -3.25 -19.37 -11.66
CA ASP A 169 -3.81 -20.34 -10.71
C ASP A 169 -3.36 -20.10 -9.25
N GLU A 170 -2.44 -19.15 -8.98
CA GLU A 170 -2.04 -18.74 -7.62
C GLU A 170 -2.85 -17.53 -7.09
N ALA A 171 -4.07 -17.32 -7.59
CA ALA A 171 -5.01 -16.45 -6.89
C ALA A 171 -5.21 -17.01 -5.47
N PRO A 172 -5.11 -16.19 -4.40
CA PRO A 172 -5.36 -16.68 -3.05
C PRO A 172 -6.76 -17.32 -3.00
N GLU A 173 -6.82 -18.57 -2.54
CA GLU A 173 -8.10 -19.24 -2.31
C GLU A 173 -8.96 -18.35 -1.40
N SER A 174 -10.14 -18.01 -1.90
CA SER A 174 -11.15 -17.16 -1.26
C SER A 174 -11.67 -17.72 0.05
#